data_AF-A0A2V7YGL0-F1
#
_entry.id   AF-A0A2V7YGL0-F1
#
_cell.length_a   1.000
_cell.length_b   1.000
_cell.length_c   1.000
_cell.angle_alpha   90.00
_cell.angle_beta   90.00
_cell.angle_gamma   90.00
#
_symmetry.space_group_name_H-M   'P 1'
#
loop_
_entity.id
_entity.type
_entity.pdbx_description
1 polymer ?
#
loop_
_entity_poly.entity_id
_entity_poly.type
_entity_poly.pdbx_seq_one_letter_code
_entity_poly.pdbx_strand_id
1 'polypeptide(L)'
;SLSAAPITIRVDATDAPNHLLHAHLTIPASPGPLALFYPKWIPGEHGPTGPINGLSGLRFSANGAAIAWQRDPVEMYEFHVDVPPGASAIDVRPAHRHHHDWRF
;
A
#
# COMPACT_ATOMS: atom_id res chain seq x y z
N SER A 1 -13.07 -23.13 -7.05
CA SER A 1 -12.31 -21.86 -7.19
C SER A 1 -12.69 -21.00 -6.01
N LEU A 2 -11.78 -20.72 -5.07
CA LEU A 2 -12.06 -19.71 -4.06
C LEU A 2 -12.06 -18.37 -4.81
N SER A 3 -13.23 -17.74 -4.90
CA SER A 3 -13.28 -16.33 -5.27
C SER A 3 -12.39 -15.62 -4.24
N ALA A 4 -11.25 -15.08 -4.69
CA ALA A 4 -10.40 -14.29 -3.82
C ALA A 4 -11.27 -13.14 -3.31
N ALA A 5 -11.37 -13.01 -1.98
CA ALA A 5 -12.07 -11.88 -1.39
C ALA A 5 -11.50 -10.58 -2.01
N PRO A 6 -12.33 -9.54 -2.19
CA PRO A 6 -11.84 -8.30 -2.79
C PRO A 6 -10.83 -7.63 -1.86
N ILE A 7 -9.86 -6.94 -2.45
CA ILE A 7 -9.09 -5.92 -1.72
C ILE A 7 -10.07 -4.78 -1.40
N THR A 8 -10.15 -4.40 -0.14
CA THR A 8 -10.93 -3.23 0.29
C THR A 8 -9.97 -2.07 0.50
N ILE A 9 -10.36 -0.88 0.06
CA ILE A 9 -9.66 0.37 0.36
C ILE A 9 -10.64 1.38 0.95
N ARG A 10 -10.22 2.03 2.03
CA ARG A 10 -10.86 3.23 2.58
C ARG A 10 -9.89 4.39 2.43
N VAL A 11 -10.38 5.53 1.97
CA VAL A 11 -9.59 6.75 1.80
C VAL A 11 -10.18 7.82 2.70
N ASP A 12 -9.31 8.44 3.50
CA ASP A 12 -9.62 9.63 4.28
C ASP A 12 -8.91 10.84 3.65
N ALA A 13 -9.72 11.78 3.19
CA ALA A 13 -9.31 13.01 2.53
C ALA A 13 -9.39 14.24 3.45
N THR A 14 -9.53 14.06 4.77
CA THR A 14 -9.60 15.16 5.74
C THR A 14 -8.39 16.10 5.64
N ASP A 15 -7.19 15.56 5.38
CA ASP A 15 -5.94 16.31 5.22
C ASP A 15 -5.62 16.68 3.75
N ALA A 16 -6.57 16.55 2.83
CA ALA A 16 -6.38 16.94 1.44
C ALA A 16 -5.92 18.41 1.26
N PRO A 17 -6.35 19.40 2.07
CA PRO A 17 -5.80 20.75 2.01
C PRO A 17 -4.29 20.85 2.27
N ASN A 18 -3.71 19.87 2.97
CA ASN A 18 -2.27 19.74 3.22
C ASN A 18 -1.59 18.78 2.22
N HIS A 19 -2.27 18.49 1.11
CA HIS A 19 -1.89 17.55 0.06
C HIS A 19 -1.63 16.13 0.57
N LEU A 20 -2.34 15.68 1.60
CA LEU A 20 -2.16 14.36 2.19
C LEU A 20 -3.47 13.55 2.15
N LEU A 21 -3.38 12.35 1.61
CA LEU A 21 -4.45 11.36 1.65
C LEU A 21 -4.01 10.18 2.49
N HIS A 22 -4.87 9.75 3.42
CA HIS A 22 -4.62 8.53 4.19
C HIS A 22 -5.44 7.40 3.58
N ALA A 23 -4.83 6.22 3.46
CA ALA A 23 -5.55 5.03 3.03
C ALA A 23 -5.45 3.93 4.08
N HIS A 24 -6.50 3.10 4.14
CA HIS A 24 -6.49 1.84 4.85
C HIS A 24 -6.96 0.76 3.89
N LEU A 25 -6.04 -0.12 3.50
CA LEU A 25 -6.31 -1.27 2.67
C LEU A 25 -6.42 -2.52 3.55
N THR A 26 -7.37 -3.39 3.24
CA THR A 26 -7.38 -4.78 3.73
C THR A 26 -7.20 -5.68 2.52
N ILE A 27 -6.09 -6.41 2.50
CA ILE A 27 -5.66 -7.27 1.39
C ILE A 27 -5.75 -8.72 1.85
N PRO A 28 -6.60 -9.55 1.23
CA PRO A 28 -6.63 -10.98 1.51
C PRO A 28 -5.28 -11.62 1.21
N ALA A 29 -4.79 -12.42 2.15
CA ALA A 29 -3.47 -13.00 2.10
C ALA A 29 -3.42 -14.32 2.88
N SER A 30 -2.63 -15.26 2.40
CA SER A 30 -2.34 -16.49 3.12
C SER A 30 -1.09 -16.31 3.99
N PRO A 31 -0.94 -17.08 5.09
CA PRO A 31 0.30 -17.09 5.86
C PRO A 31 1.53 -17.41 4.99
N GLY A 32 2.65 -16.74 5.28
CA GLY A 32 3.91 -16.86 4.55
C GLY A 32 4.38 -15.55 3.89
N PRO A 33 5.48 -15.61 3.11
CA PRO A 33 6.04 -14.44 2.45
C PRO A 33 5.06 -13.83 1.46
N LEU A 34 4.92 -12.51 1.51
CA LEU A 34 4.10 -11.74 0.59
C LEU A 34 4.86 -10.51 0.11
N ALA A 35 4.96 -10.38 -1.21
CA ALA A 35 5.45 -9.19 -1.89
C ALA A 35 4.27 -8.32 -2.34
N LEU A 36 4.35 -7.03 -2.05
CA LEU A 36 3.38 -6.02 -2.46
C LEU A 36 4.05 -5.00 -3.36
N PHE A 37 3.45 -4.74 -4.51
CA PHE A 37 4.00 -3.81 -5.50
C PHE A 37 3.21 -2.50 -5.51
N TYR A 38 3.90 -1.39 -5.32
CA TYR A 38 3.35 -0.06 -5.61
C TYR A 38 3.41 0.18 -7.14
N PRO A 39 2.39 0.79 -7.77
CA PRO A 39 2.40 1.03 -9.21
C PRO A 39 3.62 1.82 -9.68
N LYS A 40 4.51 1.14 -10.42
CA LYS A 40 5.71 1.73 -11.04
C LYS A 40 5.42 2.40 -12.39
N TRP A 41 4.50 1.80 -13.13
CA TRP A 41 4.05 2.27 -14.44
C TRP A 41 2.60 2.70 -14.35
N ILE A 42 2.32 3.92 -14.78
CA ILE A 42 0.98 4.50 -14.75
C ILE A 42 0.53 4.76 -16.20
N PRO A 43 -0.73 4.45 -16.55
CA PRO A 43 -1.26 4.77 -17.87
C PRO A 43 -1.02 6.25 -18.23
N GLY A 44 -0.45 6.49 -19.41
CA GLY A 44 -0.14 7.83 -19.91
C GLY A 44 1.31 8.28 -19.71
N GLU A 45 2.11 7.58 -18.91
CA GLU A 45 3.54 7.84 -18.75
C GLU A 45 4.40 6.91 -19.60
N HIS A 46 5.55 7.41 -20.08
CA HIS A 46 6.52 6.65 -20.89
C HIS A 46 7.76 6.23 -20.10
N GLY A 47 7.67 6.17 -18.78
CA GLY A 47 8.76 5.77 -17.89
C GLY A 47 8.27 5.15 -16.57
N PRO A 48 9.17 4.53 -15.79
CA PRO A 48 8.87 3.93 -14.49
C PRO A 48 8.78 4.99 -13.39
N THR A 49 7.89 5.97 -13.58
CA THR A 49 7.82 7.23 -12.83
C THR A 49 6.68 7.29 -11.82
N GLY A 50 6.10 6.14 -11.45
CA GLY A 50 5.09 6.06 -10.40
C GLY A 50 5.48 6.83 -9.12
N PRO A 51 4.54 7.53 -8.45
CA PRO A 51 4.85 8.56 -7.46
C PRO A 51 5.19 7.99 -6.07
N ILE A 52 6.03 6.95 -6.00
CA ILE A 52 6.40 6.30 -4.74
C ILE A 52 7.06 7.24 -3.73
N ASN A 53 7.69 8.33 -4.20
CA ASN A 53 8.24 9.38 -3.35
C ASN A 53 7.19 10.12 -2.51
N GLY A 54 5.92 10.09 -2.94
CA GLY A 54 4.79 10.61 -2.15
C GLY A 54 4.30 9.63 -1.08
N LEU A 55 4.73 8.36 -1.12
CA LEU A 55 4.33 7.36 -0.14
C LEU A 55 5.07 7.58 1.19
N SER A 56 4.32 7.65 2.28
CA SER A 56 4.84 7.86 3.63
C SER A 56 4.00 7.11 4.67
N GLY A 57 4.50 7.00 5.90
CA GLY A 57 3.75 6.42 7.02
C GLY A 57 3.35 4.95 6.85
N LEU A 58 3.96 4.22 5.91
CA LEU A 58 3.59 2.86 5.56
C LEU A 58 3.68 1.92 6.77
N ARG A 59 2.55 1.30 7.10
CA ARG A 59 2.46 0.30 8.17
C ARG A 59 1.64 -0.91 7.77
N PHE A 60 2.11 -2.07 8.19
CA PHE A 60 1.45 -3.36 8.01
C PHE A 60 1.00 -3.94 9.34
N SER A 61 -0.17 -4.56 9.37
CA SER A 61 -0.65 -5.33 10.51
C SER A 61 -1.47 -6.54 10.06
N ALA A 62 -1.53 -7.58 10.88
CA ALA A 62 -2.49 -8.67 10.75
C ALA A 62 -2.98 -9.07 12.14
N ASN A 63 -4.26 -9.45 12.25
CA ASN A 63 -4.88 -9.84 13.52
C ASN A 63 -4.67 -8.81 14.65
N GLY A 64 -4.63 -7.52 14.30
CA GLY A 64 -4.39 -6.41 15.24
C GLY A 64 -2.93 -6.18 15.66
N ALA A 65 -1.98 -7.03 15.24
CA ALA A 65 -0.56 -6.90 15.55
C ALA A 65 0.23 -6.33 14.37
N ALA A 66 1.27 -5.52 14.65
CA ALA A 66 2.14 -4.99 13.61
C ALA A 66 3.00 -6.10 12.98
N ILE A 67 3.20 -6.03 11.66
CA ILE A 67 4.10 -6.91 10.92
C ILE A 67 5.36 -6.11 10.56
N ALA A 68 6.53 -6.71 10.75
CA ALA A 68 7.78 -6.15 10.24
C ALA A 68 7.77 -6.19 8.71
N TRP A 69 8.35 -5.18 8.08
CA TRP A 69 8.37 -5.07 6.63
C TRP A 69 9.69 -4.52 6.15
N GLN A 70 10.06 -4.86 4.92
CA GLN A 70 11.25 -4.36 4.26
C GLN A 70 10.92 -3.93 2.84
N ARG A 71 11.41 -2.75 2.43
CA ARG A 71 11.41 -2.36 1.01
C ARG A 71 12.52 -3.10 0.29
N ASP A 72 12.24 -3.63 -0.89
CA ASP A 72 13.25 -4.30 -1.69
C ASP A 72 14.39 -3.34 -2.05
N PRO A 73 15.67 -3.74 -1.91
CA PRO A 73 16.80 -2.86 -2.15
C PRO A 73 17.10 -2.63 -3.64
N VAL A 74 16.57 -3.48 -4.54
CA VAL A 74 16.79 -3.39 -5.99
C VAL A 74 15.52 -2.90 -6.68
N GLU A 75 14.38 -3.53 -6.42
CA GLU A 75 13.09 -3.11 -6.94
C GLU A 75 12.35 -2.26 -5.92
N MET A 76 12.71 -0.98 -5.82
CA MET A 76 12.22 -0.08 -4.76
C MET A 76 10.69 0.10 -4.71
N TYR A 77 9.95 -0.38 -5.70
CA TYR A 77 8.48 -0.39 -5.72
C TYR A 77 7.87 -1.61 -4.99
N GLU A 78 8.69 -2.55 -4.54
CA GLU A 78 8.27 -3.77 -3.86
C GLU A 78 8.50 -3.70 -2.35
N PHE A 79 7.53 -4.22 -1.60
CA PHE A 79 7.55 -4.31 -0.14
C PHE A 79 7.28 -5.75 0.29
N HIS A 80 8.19 -6.27 1.11
CA HIS A 80 8.15 -7.63 1.64
C HIS A 80 7.60 -7.65 3.06
N VAL A 81 6.67 -8.55 3.31
CA VAL A 81 6.13 -8.87 4.64
C VAL A 81 6.02 -10.40 4.81
N ASP A 82 6.12 -10.87 6.05
CA ASP A 82 5.76 -12.25 6.41
C ASP A 82 4.39 -12.26 7.06
N VAL A 83 3.39 -12.79 6.35
CA VAL A 83 2.01 -12.90 6.86
C VAL A 83 1.98 -13.97 7.97
N PRO A 84 1.55 -13.63 9.19
CA PRO A 84 1.63 -14.55 10.32
C PRO A 84 0.65 -15.72 10.18
N PRO A 85 0.93 -16.87 10.80
CA PRO A 85 -0.02 -17.98 10.90
C PRO A 85 -1.38 -17.54 11.43
N GLY A 86 -2.45 -18.09 10.85
CA GLY A 86 -3.82 -17.77 11.23
C GLY A 86 -4.36 -16.44 10.71
N ALA A 87 -3.56 -15.61 10.04
CA ALA A 87 -4.08 -14.47 9.29
C ALA A 87 -4.63 -14.91 7.92
N SER A 88 -5.76 -14.33 7.53
CA SER A 88 -6.37 -14.47 6.19
C SER A 88 -6.35 -13.16 5.39
N ALA A 89 -5.83 -12.10 5.99
CA ALA A 89 -5.65 -10.79 5.40
C ALA A 89 -4.58 -10.01 6.17
N ILE A 90 -4.04 -8.98 5.50
CA ILE A 90 -3.24 -7.93 6.11
C ILE A 90 -3.94 -6.58 5.96
N ASP A 91 -3.70 -5.68 6.91
CA ASP A 91 -4.04 -4.28 6.81
C ASP A 91 -2.81 -3.46 6.42
N VAL A 92 -2.95 -2.60 5.42
CA VAL A 92 -1.90 -1.68 4.96
C VAL A 92 -2.40 -0.25 5.15
N ARG A 93 -1.61 0.57 5.84
CA ARG A 93 -1.92 1.98 6.07
C ARG A 93 -0.82 2.87 5.51
N PRO A 94 -0.93 3.34 4.26
CA PRO A 94 -0.08 4.39 3.75
C PRO A 94 -0.72 5.76 3.91
N ALA A 95 0.12 6.78 3.97
CA ALA A 95 -0.27 8.14 3.66
C ALA A 95 0.42 8.55 2.35
N HIS A 96 -0.32 9.16 1.44
CA HIS A 96 0.21 9.60 0.15
C HIS A 96 0.16 11.12 0.05
N ARG A 97 1.33 11.73 -0.09
CA ARG A 97 1.49 13.14 -0.36
C ARG A 97 1.41 13.37 -1.86
N HIS A 98 0.51 14.27 -2.25
CA HIS A 98 0.47 14.77 -3.62
C HIS A 98 1.33 16.02 -3.74
N HIS A 99 2.03 16.19 -4.87
CA HIS A 99 2.94 17.31 -5.09
C HIS A 99 2.45 18.31 -6.16
N HIS A 100 1.38 18.00 -6.88
CA HIS A 100 0.76 18.91 -7.84
C HIS A 100 -0.58 19.46 -7.31
N ASP A 101 -0.83 20.74 -7.56
CA ASP A 101 -2.07 21.40 -7.19
C ASP A 101 -3.24 20.81 -7.98
N TRP A 102 -4.09 20.04 -7.29
CA TRP A 102 -5.42 19.74 -7.79
C TRP A 102 -6.29 20.98 -7.56
N ARG A 103 -6.52 21.76 -8.63
CA ARG A 103 -7.71 22.60 -8.69
C ARG A 103 -8.86 21.70 -9.13
N PHE A 104 -9.76 21.37 -8.20
CA PHE A 104 -11.10 20.90 -8.55
C PHE A 104 -11.91 22.03 -9.18
#